data_AF-A0A3S4LLP9-F1
#
_entry.id   AF-A0A3S4LLP9-F1
#
_cell.length_a   1.000
_cell.length_b   1.000
_cell.length_c   1.000
_cell.angle_alpha   90.00
_cell.angle_beta   90.00
_cell.angle_gamma   90.00
#
_symmetry.space_group_name_H-M   'P 1'
#
loop_
_entity.id
_entity.type
_entity.pdbx_description
1 polymer ?
#
loop_
_entity_poly.entity_id
_entity_poly.type
_entity_poly.pdbx_seq_one_letter_code
_entity_poly.pdbx_strand_id
1 'polypeptide(L)'
;MKSYGAEFLGTFWLVLGGCGSAVLAAGFPNLGIGFAGVALAFGLTVVTMAYAIGHISGCHLNPAVSIGLWAGGRFPAGQLAPYIAAQVLGAIAAGAVLYVIASGGAGFDVARASLPMATPSIRRAAIRCWRPWCARW
;
A
#
# COMPACT_ATOMS: atom_id res chain seq x y z
N MET A 1 11.84 -19.42 0.05
CA MET A 1 10.48 -19.34 0.65
C MET A 1 10.33 -18.17 1.63
N LYS A 2 11.33 -17.88 2.49
CA LYS A 2 11.27 -16.76 3.46
C LYS A 2 11.00 -15.38 2.80
N SER A 3 11.58 -15.12 1.64
CA SER A 3 11.44 -13.84 0.93
C SER A 3 10.02 -13.57 0.40
N TYR A 4 9.29 -14.60 -0.06
CA TYR A 4 7.91 -14.44 -0.53
C TYR A 4 6.94 -14.14 0.64
N GLY A 5 7.14 -14.80 1.78
CA GLY A 5 6.37 -14.49 3.00
C GLY A 5 6.65 -13.08 3.52
N ALA A 6 7.89 -12.61 3.40
CA ALA A 6 8.27 -11.24 3.72
C ALA A 6 7.55 -10.23 2.81
N GLU A 7 7.54 -10.44 1.50
CA GLU A 7 6.80 -9.57 0.56
C GLU A 7 5.29 -9.58 0.83
N PHE A 8 4.71 -10.74 1.12
CA PHE A 8 3.29 -10.85 1.51
C PHE A 8 2.99 -9.99 2.76
N LEU A 9 3.77 -10.16 3.83
CA LEU A 9 3.58 -9.41 5.08
C LEU A 9 3.86 -7.91 4.90
N GLY A 10 4.87 -7.56 4.12
CA GLY A 10 5.21 -6.16 3.88
C GLY A 10 4.15 -5.46 3.03
N THR A 11 3.62 -6.09 1.98
CA THR A 11 2.51 -5.52 1.20
C THR A 11 1.21 -5.50 2.00
N PHE A 12 0.97 -6.51 2.84
CA PHE A 12 -0.14 -6.48 3.80
C PHE A 12 -0.04 -5.25 4.71
N TRP A 13 1.13 -4.99 5.29
CA TRP A 13 1.38 -3.84 6.17
C TRP A 13 1.19 -2.50 5.43
N LEU A 14 1.72 -2.41 4.21
CA LEU A 14 1.58 -1.23 3.34
C LEU A 14 0.11 -0.90 3.07
N VAL A 15 -0.68 -1.90 2.66
CA VAL A 15 -2.11 -1.68 2.36
C VAL A 15 -2.91 -1.42 3.62
N LEU A 16 -2.68 -2.18 4.70
CA LEU A 16 -3.42 -2.00 5.94
C LEU A 16 -3.16 -0.62 6.55
N GLY A 17 -1.90 -0.19 6.64
CA GLY A 17 -1.56 1.13 7.19
C GLY A 17 -1.91 2.28 6.26
N GLY A 18 -1.50 2.20 4.99
CA GLY A 18 -1.74 3.25 3.99
C GLY A 18 -3.23 3.43 3.67
N CYS A 19 -3.88 2.39 3.16
CA CYS A 19 -5.31 2.46 2.83
C CYS A 19 -6.18 2.55 4.09
N GLY A 20 -5.80 1.90 5.19
CA GLY A 20 -6.53 2.03 6.45
C GLY A 20 -6.53 3.45 6.99
N SER A 21 -5.40 4.17 6.93
CA SER A 21 -5.35 5.59 7.31
C SER A 21 -6.29 6.45 6.46
N ALA A 22 -6.41 6.14 5.16
CA ALA A 22 -7.30 6.84 4.25
C ALA A 22 -8.79 6.57 4.56
N VAL A 23 -9.15 5.30 4.81
CA VAL A 23 -10.53 4.87 5.03
C VAL A 23 -11.03 5.26 6.43
N LEU A 24 -10.17 5.15 7.46
CA LEU A 24 -10.59 5.26 8.85
C LEU A 24 -10.29 6.63 9.48
N ALA A 25 -9.27 7.35 9.00
CA ALA A 25 -8.77 8.54 9.69
C ALA A 25 -8.70 9.81 8.84
N ALA A 26 -8.66 9.73 7.50
CA ALA A 26 -8.45 10.91 6.66
C ALA A 26 -9.58 11.95 6.75
N GLY A 27 -10.84 11.49 6.85
CA GLY A 27 -12.04 12.33 6.86
C GLY A 27 -12.69 12.49 8.24
N PHE A 28 -11.98 12.18 9.33
CA PHE A 28 -12.57 12.25 10.67
C PHE A 28 -12.95 13.71 11.01
N PRO A 29 -14.16 13.98 11.56
CA PRO A 29 -14.60 15.34 11.83
C PRO A 29 -13.64 16.08 12.77
N ASN A 30 -13.17 17.26 12.35
CA ASN A 30 -12.27 18.17 13.08
C ASN A 30 -10.86 17.63 13.44
N LEU A 31 -10.63 16.31 13.36
CA LEU A 31 -9.38 15.64 13.76
C LEU A 31 -8.79 14.74 12.66
N GLY A 32 -9.33 14.81 11.45
CA GLY A 32 -8.89 13.99 10.33
C GLY A 32 -7.45 14.29 9.92
N ILE A 33 -6.71 13.24 9.56
CA ILE A 33 -5.29 13.36 9.20
C ILE A 33 -5.05 13.97 7.81
N GLY A 34 -6.10 14.07 6.99
CA GLY A 34 -6.05 14.62 5.63
C GLY A 34 -5.08 13.89 4.69
N PHE A 35 -4.83 14.46 3.51
CA PHE A 35 -3.93 13.83 2.51
C PHE A 35 -2.47 13.79 2.96
N ALA A 36 -2.02 14.78 3.74
CA ALA A 36 -0.65 14.81 4.25
C ALA A 36 -0.40 13.65 5.24
N GLY A 37 -1.33 13.38 6.16
CA GLY A 37 -1.22 12.26 7.08
C GLY A 37 -1.29 10.91 6.38
N VAL A 38 -2.16 10.76 5.36
CA VAL A 38 -2.20 9.54 4.53
C VAL A 38 -0.88 9.32 3.80
N ALA A 39 -0.31 10.36 3.19
CA ALA A 39 1.00 10.29 2.53
C ALA A 39 2.10 9.82 3.50
N LEU A 40 2.07 10.36 4.73
CA LEU A 40 3.01 10.02 5.79
C LEU A 40 2.83 8.57 6.25
N ALA A 41 1.58 8.09 6.39
CA ALA A 41 1.28 6.72 6.74
C ALA A 41 1.81 5.72 5.70
N PHE A 42 1.56 5.95 4.41
CA PHE A 42 2.17 5.14 3.34
C PHE A 42 3.70 5.14 3.46
N GLY A 43 4.32 6.30 3.67
CA GLY A 43 5.77 6.36 3.78
C GLY A 43 6.35 5.63 4.98
N LEU A 44 5.72 5.75 6.14
CA LEU A 44 6.13 5.03 7.35
C LEU A 44 5.96 3.51 7.21
N THR A 45 4.90 3.03 6.54
CA THR A 45 4.74 1.58 6.31
C THR A 45 5.89 1.01 5.49
N VAL A 46 6.35 1.74 4.46
CA VAL A 46 7.49 1.33 3.64
C VAL A 46 8.79 1.39 4.45
N VAL A 47 9.05 2.48 5.18
CA VAL A 47 10.27 2.62 6.00
C VAL A 47 10.36 1.52 7.05
N THR A 48 9.28 1.27 7.79
CA THR A 48 9.26 0.25 8.84
C THR A 48 9.51 -1.15 8.28
N MET A 49 8.92 -1.49 7.13
CA MET A 49 9.16 -2.78 6.49
C MET A 49 10.54 -2.87 5.82
N ALA A 50 11.07 -1.78 5.26
CA ALA A 50 12.42 -1.76 4.72
C ALA A 50 13.46 -2.13 5.80
N TYR A 51 13.32 -1.59 7.02
CA TYR A 51 14.16 -1.99 8.14
C TYR A 51 13.88 -3.42 8.62
N ALA A 52 12.62 -3.84 8.68
CA ALA A 52 12.24 -5.16 9.21
C ALA A 52 12.62 -6.34 8.30
N ILE A 53 12.41 -6.20 6.99
CA ILE A 53 12.49 -7.32 6.03
C ILE A 53 13.34 -7.00 4.78
N GLY A 54 13.90 -5.79 4.66
CA GLY A 54 14.74 -5.41 3.51
C GLY A 54 15.91 -6.37 3.29
N HIS A 55 16.53 -6.86 4.35
CA HIS A 55 17.63 -7.84 4.29
C HIS A 55 17.18 -9.26 3.90
N ILE A 56 15.87 -9.55 3.90
CA ILE A 56 15.30 -10.88 3.59
C ILE A 56 14.81 -10.96 2.15
N SER A 57 14.07 -9.95 1.68
CA SER A 57 13.43 -9.96 0.36
C SER A 57 13.87 -8.83 -0.58
N GLY A 58 14.61 -7.84 -0.09
CA GLY A 58 14.82 -6.57 -0.80
C GLY A 58 13.67 -5.57 -0.59
N CYS A 59 12.58 -5.96 0.08
CA CYS A 59 11.43 -5.13 0.42
C CYS A 59 10.85 -4.37 -0.79
N HIS A 60 10.43 -5.11 -1.82
CA HIS A 60 9.85 -4.49 -3.01
C HIS A 60 8.44 -3.98 -2.72
N LEU A 61 7.63 -4.79 -2.03
CA LEU A 61 6.26 -4.56 -1.57
C LEU A 61 5.25 -4.18 -2.66
N ASN A 62 5.69 -4.15 -3.92
CA ASN A 62 4.98 -3.55 -5.04
C ASN A 62 5.38 -4.26 -6.35
N PRO A 63 4.40 -4.71 -7.14
CA PRO A 63 4.66 -5.32 -8.45
C PRO A 63 5.43 -4.41 -9.40
N ALA A 64 5.13 -3.10 -9.43
CA ALA A 64 5.81 -2.14 -10.30
C ALA A 64 7.29 -1.98 -9.94
N VAL A 65 7.63 -1.98 -8.64
CA VAL A 65 9.02 -1.93 -8.16
C VAL A 65 9.75 -3.21 -8.55
N SER A 66 9.10 -4.38 -8.39
CA SER A 66 9.69 -5.67 -8.76
C SER A 66 9.99 -5.75 -10.26
N ILE A 67 9.06 -5.25 -11.09
CA ILE A 67 9.23 -5.15 -12.54
C ILE A 67 10.34 -4.15 -12.89
N GLY A 68 10.40 -3.00 -12.22
CA GLY A 68 11.44 -1.99 -12.43
C GLY A 68 12.85 -2.53 -12.12
N LEU A 69 13.01 -3.23 -10.99
CA LEU A 69 14.28 -3.86 -10.62
C LEU A 69 14.67 -4.99 -11.57
N TRP A 70 13.70 -5.76 -12.07
CA TRP A 70 13.94 -6.75 -13.11
C TRP A 70 14.40 -6.09 -14.42
N ALA A 71 13.69 -5.06 -14.88
CA ALA A 71 14.06 -4.31 -16.09
C ALA A 71 15.43 -3.63 -15.96
N GLY A 72 15.80 -3.20 -14.75
CA GLY A 72 17.12 -2.67 -14.42
C GLY A 72 18.22 -3.72 -14.22
N GLY A 73 17.94 -5.01 -14.43
CA GLY A 73 18.92 -6.10 -14.28
C GLY A 73 19.32 -6.40 -12.84
N ARG A 74 18.56 -5.90 -11.85
CA ARG A 74 18.83 -6.04 -10.41
C ARG A 74 17.98 -7.12 -9.73
N PHE A 75 17.09 -7.76 -10.47
CA PHE A 75 16.23 -8.83 -9.94
C PHE A 75 16.01 -9.96 -10.96
N PRO A 76 16.14 -11.24 -10.57
CA PRO A 76 16.04 -12.36 -11.50
C PRO A 76 14.60 -12.58 -11.99
N ALA A 77 14.45 -12.75 -13.31
CA ALA A 77 13.15 -12.94 -13.97
C ALA A 77 12.32 -14.10 -13.39
N GLY A 78 12.97 -15.21 -13.04
CA GLY A 78 12.30 -16.41 -12.50
C GLY A 78 11.65 -16.21 -11.13
N GLN A 79 12.01 -15.15 -10.39
CA GLN A 79 11.42 -14.85 -9.08
C GLN A 79 10.31 -13.78 -9.17
N LEU A 80 10.14 -13.15 -10.33
CA LEU A 80 9.21 -12.03 -10.52
C LEU A 80 7.75 -12.42 -10.30
N ALA A 81 7.28 -13.47 -10.98
CA ALA A 81 5.88 -13.90 -10.84
C ALA A 81 5.54 -14.36 -9.40
N PRO A 82 6.37 -15.16 -8.71
CA PRO A 82 6.15 -15.48 -7.29
C PRO A 82 6.11 -14.25 -6.37
N TYR A 83 6.98 -13.25 -6.61
CA TYR A 83 6.98 -12.00 -5.84
C TYR A 83 5.68 -11.22 -6.02
N ILE A 84 5.26 -11.04 -7.28
CA ILE A 84 4.01 -10.32 -7.60
C ILE A 84 2.82 -11.05 -6.99
N ALA A 85 2.77 -12.38 -7.08
CA ALA A 85 1.71 -13.17 -6.47
C ALA A 85 1.67 -12.97 -4.95
N ALA A 86 2.82 -13.02 -4.26
CA ALA A 86 2.88 -12.78 -2.82
C ALA A 86 2.40 -11.36 -2.43
N GLN A 87 2.83 -10.34 -3.17
CA GLN A 87 2.42 -8.94 -2.95
C GLN A 87 0.91 -8.76 -3.14
N VAL A 88 0.36 -9.29 -4.25
CA VAL A 88 -1.08 -9.20 -4.55
C VAL A 88 -1.91 -9.94 -3.49
N LEU A 89 -1.49 -11.14 -3.09
CA LEU A 89 -2.18 -11.87 -2.02
C LEU A 89 -2.12 -11.12 -0.68
N GLY A 90 -0.99 -10.50 -0.35
CA GLY A 90 -0.84 -9.68 0.85
C GLY A 90 -1.75 -8.46 0.83
N ALA A 91 -1.83 -7.76 -0.30
CA ALA A 91 -2.73 -6.64 -0.52
C ALA A 91 -4.21 -7.04 -0.37
N ILE A 92 -4.61 -8.16 -0.96
CA ILE A 92 -6.00 -8.68 -0.85
C ILE A 92 -6.34 -9.01 0.60
N ALA A 93 -5.43 -9.71 1.31
CA ALA A 93 -5.64 -10.05 2.71
C ALA A 93 -5.77 -8.81 3.60
N ALA A 94 -4.93 -7.79 3.39
CA ALA A 94 -5.03 -6.52 4.11
C ALA A 94 -6.34 -5.78 3.80
N GLY A 95 -6.75 -5.77 2.52
CA GLY A 95 -8.03 -5.20 2.11
C GLY A 95 -9.22 -5.90 2.79
N ALA A 96 -9.19 -7.22 2.88
CA ALA A 96 -10.22 -8.01 3.57
C ALA A 96 -10.27 -7.68 5.07
N VAL A 97 -9.12 -7.61 5.75
CA VAL A 97 -9.04 -7.21 7.17
C VAL A 97 -9.56 -5.79 7.37
N LEU A 98 -9.13 -4.85 6.52
CA LEU A 98 -9.59 -3.47 6.59
C LEU A 98 -11.11 -3.37 6.37
N TYR A 99 -11.66 -4.14 5.44
CA TYR A 99 -13.10 -4.19 5.19
C TYR A 99 -13.86 -4.66 6.43
N VAL A 100 -13.41 -5.75 7.07
CA VAL A 100 -14.03 -6.26 8.30
C VAL A 100 -14.00 -5.19 9.41
N ILE A 101 -12.83 -4.55 9.63
CA ILE A 101 -12.69 -3.48 10.64
C ILE A 101 -13.64 -2.32 10.33
N ALA A 102 -13.65 -1.83 9.08
CA ALA A 102 -14.44 -0.67 8.69
C ALA A 102 -15.95 -0.97 8.76
N SER A 103 -16.37 -2.19 8.41
CA SER A 103 -17.77 -2.62 8.47
C SER A 103 -18.36 -2.67 9.89
N GLY A 104 -17.52 -2.67 10.93
CA GLY A 104 -17.96 -2.54 12.32
C GLY A 104 -18.33 -1.10 12.72
N GLY A 105 -17.99 -0.10 11.91
CA GLY A 105 -18.34 1.31 12.14
C GLY A 105 -19.78 1.63 11.71
N ALA A 106 -20.54 2.31 12.56
CA ALA A 106 -21.88 2.76 12.23
C ALA A 106 -21.86 3.66 10.97
N GLY A 107 -22.55 3.25 9.91
CA GLY A 107 -22.66 4.01 8.67
C GLY A 107 -21.55 3.76 7.63
N PHE A 108 -20.72 2.72 7.79
CA PHE A 108 -19.77 2.34 6.75
C PHE A 108 -20.51 1.87 5.48
N ASP A 109 -20.24 2.56 4.37
CA ASP A 109 -20.77 2.25 3.05
C ASP A 109 -19.61 2.14 2.07
N VAL A 110 -19.43 0.95 1.50
CA VAL A 110 -18.32 0.61 0.60
C VAL A 110 -18.36 1.46 -0.69
N ALA A 111 -19.55 1.87 -1.14
CA ALA A 111 -19.71 2.75 -2.28
C ALA A 111 -19.27 4.18 -1.92
N ARG A 112 -19.63 4.69 -0.73
CA ARG A 112 -19.16 5.99 -0.24
C ARG A 112 -17.67 6.02 0.06
N ALA A 113 -17.06 4.90 0.44
CA ALA A 113 -15.60 4.82 0.61
C ALA A 113 -14.83 4.90 -0.72
N SER A 114 -15.45 4.44 -1.82
CA SER A 114 -14.84 4.42 -3.16
C SER A 114 -15.14 5.67 -4.01
N LEU A 115 -16.26 6.35 -3.77
CA LEU A 115 -16.70 7.56 -4.50
C LEU A 115 -15.77 8.80 -4.38
N PRO A 116 -15.12 9.11 -3.24
CA PRO A 116 -14.21 10.25 -3.14
C PRO A 116 -13.04 10.11 -4.11
N MET A 117 -12.49 8.91 -4.29
CA MET A 117 -11.42 8.64 -5.26
C MET A 117 -11.85 8.85 -6.72
N ALA A 118 -13.14 8.86 -7.02
CA ALA A 118 -13.65 9.11 -8.37
C ALA A 118 -13.62 10.60 -8.76
N THR A 119 -13.51 11.53 -7.79
CA THR A 119 -13.47 12.95 -8.12
C THR A 119 -12.15 13.38 -8.77
N PRO A 120 -12.17 14.26 -9.80
CA PRO A 120 -10.96 14.69 -10.50
C PRO A 120 -9.93 15.39 -9.61
N SER A 121 -10.37 16.04 -8.54
CA SER A 121 -9.50 16.70 -7.55
C SER A 121 -8.71 15.68 -6.72
N ILE A 122 -9.37 14.62 -6.25
CA ILE A 122 -8.73 13.55 -5.47
C ILE A 122 -7.79 12.72 -6.35
N ARG A 123 -8.16 12.40 -7.60
CA ARG A 123 -7.22 11.76 -8.54
C ARG A 123 -5.96 12.58 -8.74
N ARG A 124 -6.08 13.89 -8.95
CA ARG A 124 -4.91 14.77 -9.13
C ARG A 124 -4.07 14.86 -7.86
N ALA A 125 -4.68 14.91 -6.69
CA ALA A 125 -3.97 14.91 -5.41
C ALA A 125 -3.23 13.59 -5.17
N ALA A 126 -3.88 12.45 -5.42
CA ALA A 126 -3.27 11.13 -5.34
C ALA A 126 -2.08 11.00 -6.30
N ILE A 127 -2.24 11.38 -7.57
CA ILE A 127 -1.15 11.35 -8.56
C ILE A 127 0.01 12.26 -8.13
N ARG A 128 -0.25 13.46 -7.61
CA ARG A 128 0.80 14.35 -7.11
C ARG A 128 1.52 13.78 -5.88
N CYS A 129 0.78 13.14 -4.98
CA CYS A 129 1.34 12.49 -3.81
C CYS A 129 2.19 11.27 -4.17
N TRP A 130 1.76 10.49 -5.18
CA TRP A 130 2.43 9.26 -5.60
C TRP A 130 3.53 9.49 -6.64
N ARG A 131 3.52 10.58 -7.41
CA ARG A 131 4.54 10.87 -8.43
C ARG A 131 5.97 10.83 -7.89
N PRO A 132 6.30 11.50 -6.77
CA PRO A 132 7.65 11.43 -6.19
C PRO A 132 8.01 10.03 -5.70
N TRP A 133 7.01 9.28 -5.24
CA TRP A 133 7.17 7.92 -4.74
C TRP A 133 7.47 6.93 -5.86
N CYS A 134 6.73 6.97 -6.97
CA CYS A 134 7.00 6.09 -8.11
C CYS A 134 8.29 6.45 -8.88
N ALA A 135 8.70 7.73 -8.86
CA ALA A 135 9.85 8.20 -9.65
C ALA A 135 11.21 7.97 -8.98
N ARG A 136 11.26 7.46 -7.73
CA ARG A 136 12.50 7.31 -6.97
C ARG A 136 12.92 5.86 -6.73
N TRP A 137 12.29 4.93 -7.46
CA TRP A 137 12.63 3.50 -7.51
C TRP A 137 13.02 3.11 -8.93
#